data_AF-A0AAN7R408-F1
#
_entry.id   AF-A0AAN7R408-F1
#
_cell.length_a   1.000
_cell.length_b   1.000
_cell.length_c   1.000
_cell.angle_alpha   90.00
_cell.angle_beta   90.00
_cell.angle_gamma   90.00
#
_symmetry.space_group_name_H-M   'P 1'
#
loop_
_entity.id
_entity.type
_entity.pdbx_description
1 polymer ?
#
loop_
_entity_poly.entity_id
_entity_poly.type
_entity_poly.pdbx_seq_one_letter_code
_entity_poly.pdbx_strand_id
1 'polypeptide(L)' 'MHALVDRDQLGFDQIPADYMFMMTCLDSETFSGGSFRPYQKLELHPASAIQNYGQGLLEGVKAYMRDDWRVVLF' A
#
# COMPACT_ATOMS: atom_id res chain seq x y z
N MET A 1 1.30 14.71 13.88
CA MET A 1 0.51 15.72 13.16
C MET A 1 1.19 15.88 11.81
N HIS A 2 0.77 15.11 10.79
CA HIS A 2 1.38 15.21 9.46
C HIS A 2 1.03 16.57 8.85
N ALA A 3 2.02 17.19 8.21
CA ALA A 3 1.84 18.44 7.48
C ALA A 3 0.76 18.26 6.41
N LEU A 4 -0.10 19.26 6.25
CA LEU A 4 -1.06 19.33 5.15
C LEU A 4 -0.27 19.26 3.84
N VAL A 5 -0.36 18.15 3.13
CA VAL A 5 0.26 18.00 1.81
C VAL A 5 -0.45 18.97 0.86
N ASP A 6 0.32 19.84 0.23
CA ASP A 6 -0.20 20.78 -0.77
C ASP A 6 -0.64 19.98 -2.00
N ARG A 7 -1.96 19.96 -2.24
CA ARG A 7 -2.59 19.18 -3.31
C ARG A 7 -2.22 19.69 -4.69
N ASP A 8 -1.92 20.98 -4.82
CA ASP A 8 -1.58 21.61 -6.09
C ASP A 8 -0.11 21.35 -6.47
N GLN A 9 0.68 20.80 -5.56
CA GLN A 9 2.08 20.39 -5.76
C GLN A 9 2.28 18.87 -5.79
N LEU A 10 1.19 18.09 -5.81
CA LEU A 10 1.27 16.64 -5.92
C LEU A 10 1.74 16.22 -7.32
N GLY A 11 2.99 15.76 -7.41
CA GLY A 11 3.55 15.09 -8.58
C GLY A 11 3.36 13.57 -8.54
N PHE A 12 4.11 12.85 -9.37
CA PHE A 12 4.21 11.38 -9.33
C PHE A 12 5.26 10.88 -8.33
N ASP A 13 5.87 11.78 -7.57
CA ASP A 13 6.86 11.45 -6.54
C ASP A 13 6.21 10.69 -5.38
N GLN A 14 6.99 9.80 -4.77
CA GLN A 14 6.53 9.01 -3.64
C GLN A 14 6.44 9.88 -2.38
N ILE A 15 5.23 10.12 -1.91
CA ILE A 15 4.96 10.70 -0.60
C ILE A 15 4.56 9.55 0.33
N PRO A 16 5.29 9.30 1.43
CA PRO A 16 4.96 8.23 2.36
C PRO A 16 3.55 8.41 2.93
N ALA A 17 2.76 7.35 2.89
CA ALA A 17 1.49 7.29 3.62
C ALA A 17 1.74 7.11 5.12
N ASP A 18 0.75 7.42 5.95
CA ASP A 18 0.85 7.21 7.40
C ASP A 18 0.80 5.72 7.76
N TYR A 19 0.00 4.95 7.02
CA TYR A 19 -0.27 3.54 7.28
C TYR A 19 -0.24 2.70 5.99
N MET A 20 0.01 1.40 6.17
CA MET A 20 -0.09 0.36 5.15
C MET A 20 -0.92 -0.80 5.69
N PHE A 21 -1.65 -1.50 4.80
CA PHE A 21 -2.35 -2.73 5.14
C PHE A 21 -1.45 -3.93 4.82
N MET A 22 -1.32 -4.85 5.77
CA MET A 22 -0.50 -6.06 5.64
C MET A 22 -1.28 -7.31 6.02
N MET A 23 -1.12 -8.35 5.21
CA MET A 23 -1.74 -9.66 5.44
C MET A 23 -0.78 -10.76 4.95
N THR A 24 -0.77 -11.89 5.64
CA THR A 24 0.10 -13.03 5.32
C THR A 24 -0.75 -14.25 4.97
N CYS A 25 -0.21 -15.14 4.15
CA CYS A 25 -0.83 -16.40 3.77
C CYS A 25 0.26 -17.46 3.74
N LEU A 26 0.02 -18.60 4.39
CA LEU A 26 0.87 -19.78 4.25
C LEU A 26 0.37 -20.63 3.07
N ASP A 27 1.21 -21.56 2.64
CA ASP A 27 0.90 -22.44 1.52
C ASP A 27 -0.39 -23.23 1.80
N SER A 28 -1.28 -23.27 0.81
CA SER A 28 -2.60 -23.92 0.90
C SER A 28 -3.56 -23.38 1.99
N GLU A 29 -3.27 -22.21 2.58
CA GLU A 29 -4.19 -21.53 3.50
C GLU A 29 -4.94 -20.38 2.82
N THR A 30 -5.97 -19.87 3.49
CA THR A 30 -6.62 -18.61 3.10
C THR A 30 -5.92 -17.43 3.75
N PHE A 31 -5.84 -16.32 3.03
CA PHE A 31 -5.43 -15.04 3.59
C PHE A 31 -6.18 -14.74 4.90
N SER A 32 -5.43 -14.48 5.96
CA SER A 32 -6.00 -14.22 7.29
C SER A 32 -5.11 -13.25 8.09
N GLY A 33 -5.68 -12.66 9.15
CA GLY A 33 -4.92 -11.80 10.07
C GLY A 33 -4.47 -10.45 9.48
N GLY A 34 -5.20 -9.91 8.50
CA GLY A 34 -4.92 -8.60 7.92
C GLY A 34 -4.98 -7.47 8.97
N SER A 35 -4.02 -6.53 8.91
CA SER A 35 -3.93 -5.41 9.85
C SER A 35 -3.40 -4.14 9.20
N PHE A 36 -3.85 -2.97 9.68
CA PHE A 36 -3.21 -1.69 9.40
C PHE A 36 -2.00 -1.51 10.31
N ARG A 37 -0.87 -1.11 9.72
CA ARG A 37 0.39 -0.84 10.43
C ARG A 37 0.95 0.50 9.96
N PRO A 38 1.72 1.23 10.80
CA PRO A 38 2.45 2.41 10.34
C PRO A 38 3.30 2.07 9.13
N TYR A 39 3.38 2.98 8.16
CA TYR A 39 4.20 2.77 6.96
C TYR A 39 5.66 2.54 7.34
N GLN A 40 6.23 1.43 6.89
CA GLN A 40 7.59 1.01 7.22
C GLN A 40 8.22 0.20 6.09
N LYS A 41 9.53 0.00 6.16
CA LYS A 41 10.25 -0.87 5.23
C LYS A 41 9.75 -2.31 5.39
N LEU A 42 9.57 -3.00 4.26
CA LEU A 42 9.23 -4.41 4.24
C LEU A 42 10.51 -5.25 4.40
N GLU A 43 10.58 -6.05 5.46
CA GLU A 43 11.65 -7.03 5.65
C GLU A 43 11.29 -8.33 4.93
N LEU A 44 12.19 -8.77 4.05
CA LEU A 44 12.01 -9.98 3.25
C LEU A 44 13.26 -10.86 3.37
N HIS A 45 13.05 -12.17 3.44
CA HIS A 45 14.16 -13.12 3.41
C HIS A 45 14.90 -13.02 2.06
N PRO A 46 16.25 -13.08 2.00
CA PRO A 46 17.00 -12.93 0.74
C PRO A 46 16.62 -13.96 -0.34
N ALA A 47 16.19 -15.15 0.06
CA ALA A 47 15.71 -16.20 -0.85
C ALA A 47 14.23 -16.05 -1.27
N SER A 48 13.57 -14.91 -0.98
CA SER A 48 12.16 -14.72 -1.34
C SER A 48 11.96 -14.79 -2.86
N ALA A 49 10.89 -15.48 -3.31
CA ALA A 49 10.63 -15.70 -4.73
C ALA A 49 10.41 -14.39 -5.52
N ILE A 50 9.84 -13.35 -4.87
CA ILE A 50 9.70 -12.02 -5.48
C ILE A 50 11.04 -11.43 -5.90
N GLN A 51 12.11 -11.65 -5.13
CA GLN A 51 13.44 -11.08 -5.42
C GLN A 51 14.21 -11.90 -6.48
N ASN A 52 14.01 -13.22 -6.49
CA ASN A 52 14.82 -14.13 -7.30
C ASN A 52 14.15 -14.51 -8.64
N TYR A 53 12.82 -14.50 -8.69
CA TYR A 53 12.04 -14.99 -9.83
C TYR A 53 10.92 -14.02 -10.24
N GLY A 54 10.80 -12.86 -9.59
CA GLY A 54 9.75 -11.88 -9.91
C GLY A 54 8.32 -12.40 -9.64
N GLN A 55 8.17 -13.41 -8.77
CA GLN A 55 6.87 -14.02 -8.49
C GLN A 55 6.02 -13.14 -7.58
N GLY A 56 5.38 -12.12 -8.17
CA GLY A 56 4.42 -11.25 -7.52
C GLY A 56 3.53 -10.53 -8.52
N LEU A 57 2.47 -9.92 -7.99
CA LEU A 57 1.48 -9.17 -8.74
C LEU A 57 1.30 -7.82 -8.07
N LEU A 58 1.02 -6.80 -8.87
CA LEU A 58 0.74 -5.44 -8.39
C LEU A 58 -0.53 -4.93 -9.07
N GLU A 59 -1.32 -4.18 -8.32
CA GLU A 59 -2.55 -3.56 -8.78
C GLU A 59 -2.49 -2.06 -8.50
N GLY A 60 -3.18 -1.27 -9.33
CA GLY A 60 -3.23 0.18 -9.21
C GLY A 60 -4.66 0.70 -9.28
N VAL A 61 -5.14 1.27 -8.17
CA VAL A 61 -6.46 1.92 -8.08
C VAL A 61 -6.26 3.29 -7.44
N LYS A 62 -7.04 4.28 -7.84
CA LYS A 62 -6.98 5.63 -7.29
C LYS A 62 -8.22 5.95 -6.47
N ALA A 63 -8.01 6.63 -5.35
CA ALA A 63 -9.08 7.21 -4.55
C ALA A 63 -9.24 8.70 -4.86
N TYR A 64 -10.46 9.13 -5.16
CA TYR A 64 -10.78 10.51 -5.48
C TYR A 64 -11.72 11.09 -4.43
N MET A 65 -11.38 12.26 -3.88
CA MET A 65 -12.27 13.04 -3.03
C MET A 65 -13.17 13.90 -3.90
N ARG A 66 -14.49 13.77 -3.75
CA ARG A 66 -15.49 14.60 -4.45
C ARG A 66 -15.80 15.87 -3.67
N ASP A 67 -16.43 16.84 -4.35
CA ASP A 67 -16.88 18.11 -3.75
C ASP A 67 -17.92 17.90 -2.62
N ASP A 68 -18.63 16.76 -2.63
CA ASP A 68 -19.56 16.35 -1.57
C ASP A 68 -18.89 15.55 -0.44
N TRP A 69 -17.56 15.59 -0.38
CA TRP A 69 -16.72 14.93 0.63
C TRP A 69 -16.78 13.40 0.63
N ARG A 70 -17.33 12.78 -0.42
CA ARG A 70 -17.27 11.32 -0.59
C ARG A 70 -15.96 10.91 -1.26
N VAL A 71 -15.41 9.79 -0.80
CA VAL A 71 -14.30 9.10 -1.46
C VAL A 71 -14.86 8.05 -2.42
N VAL A 72 -14.40 8.07 -3.67
CA VAL A 72 -14.73 7.07 -4.70
C VAL A 72 -13.46 6.42 -5.23
N LEU A 73 -13.55 5.17 -5.66
CA LEU A 73 -12.44 4.40 -6.23
C LEU A 73 -12.65 4.23 -7.73
N PHE A 74 -11.59 4.44 -8.52
CA PHE A 74 -11.55 4.18 -9.96
C PHE A 74 -10.14 3.75 -10.38
#